data_AF-A0A970RTR7-F1
#
_entry.id   AF-A0A970RTR7-F1
#
_cell.length_a   1.000
_cell.length_b   1.000
_cell.length_c   1.000
_cell.angle_alpha   90.00
_cell.angle_beta   90.00
_cell.angle_gamma   90.00
#
_symmetry.space_group_name_H-M   'P 1'
#
loop_
_entity.id
_entity.type
_entity.pdbx_description
1 polymer ?
#
loop_
_entity_poly.entity_id
_entity_poly.type
_entity_poly.pdbx_seq_one_letter_code
_entity_poly.pdbx_strand_id
1 'polypeptide(L)'
;MKKRLLFIIMVLLILIILPSCSGKKEKKIELIYGTYTMAGTDSQIVLKSDNTLVVRNYDLSKLEKEAYENFMIAMRNDRREEGNKLTEEEEQKIRDDINLERQFLDRENSFDHALEDGLIGIYVPVENCDLYFYLQFYPSDNTIVFDDKIFTLEKS
;
A
#
# COMPACT_ATOMS: atom_id res chain seq x y z
N MET A 1 48.21 -7.09 43.13
CA MET A 1 48.48 -7.31 41.68
C MET A 1 48.17 -8.76 41.33
N LYS A 2 47.69 -9.04 40.11
CA LYS A 2 47.17 -10.34 39.58
C LYS A 2 45.65 -10.54 39.73
N LYS A 3 44.85 -9.94 38.83
CA LYS A 3 43.49 -10.39 38.40
C LYS A 3 42.82 -9.40 37.42
N ARG A 4 43.58 -8.82 36.48
CA ARG A 4 43.02 -7.94 35.44
C ARG A 4 43.47 -8.25 34.01
N LEU A 5 44.14 -9.39 33.78
CA LEU A 5 44.69 -9.74 32.46
C LEU A 5 43.86 -10.78 31.69
N LEU A 6 42.76 -11.30 32.25
CA LEU A 6 41.94 -12.33 31.59
C LEU A 6 40.73 -11.78 30.81
N PHE A 7 40.40 -10.49 30.96
CA PHE A 7 39.24 -9.91 30.27
C PHE A 7 39.54 -9.36 28.87
N ILE A 8 40.81 -9.13 28.53
CA ILE A 8 41.16 -8.50 27.25
C ILE A 8 41.23 -9.51 26.10
N ILE A 9 41.49 -10.80 26.39
CA ILE A 9 41.59 -11.83 25.34
C ILE A 9 40.21 -12.32 24.87
N MET A 10 39.19 -12.25 25.73
CA MET A 10 37.84 -12.73 25.36
C MET A 10 37.10 -11.79 24.40
N VAL A 11 37.44 -10.51 24.38
CA VAL A 11 36.84 -9.52 23.46
C VAL A 11 37.41 -9.63 22.05
N LEU A 12 38.64 -10.12 21.90
CA LEU A 12 39.29 -10.27 20.59
C LEU A 12 38.80 -11.50 19.80
N LEU A 13 38.20 -12.50 20.47
CA LEU A 13 37.70 -13.71 19.81
C LEU A 13 36.26 -13.59 19.27
N ILE A 14 35.48 -12.61 19.72
CA ILE A 14 34.12 -12.38 19.21
C ILE A 14 34.14 -11.71 17.81
N LEU A 15 35.28 -11.12 17.42
CA LEU A 15 35.45 -10.49 16.10
C LEU A 15 35.76 -11.47 14.95
N ILE A 16 35.96 -12.77 15.23
CA ILE A 16 36.39 -13.75 14.20
C ILE A 16 35.25 -14.70 13.76
N ILE A 17 34.06 -14.60 14.35
CA ILE A 17 32.87 -15.34 13.89
C ILE A 17 31.75 -14.35 13.57
N LEU A 18 32.02 -13.39 12.68
CA LEU A 18 30.96 -12.99 11.76
C LEU A 18 30.92 -14.11 10.71
N PRO A 19 29.83 -14.91 10.60
CA PRO A 19 29.63 -15.61 9.36
C PRO A 19 29.65 -14.51 8.29
N SER A 20 30.41 -14.74 7.23
CA SER A 20 30.34 -13.96 6.02
C SER A 20 28.87 -13.97 5.59
N CYS A 21 28.10 -12.98 6.07
CA CYS A 21 26.85 -12.55 5.48
C CYS A 21 27.31 -12.03 4.13
N SER A 22 27.44 -12.98 3.20
CA SER A 22 27.44 -12.73 1.79
C SER A 22 26.37 -11.68 1.58
N GLY A 23 26.84 -10.46 1.31
CA GLY A 23 26.00 -9.34 0.96
C GLY A 23 25.24 -9.74 -0.28
N LYS A 24 24.11 -10.40 -0.10
CA LYS A 24 23.00 -10.29 -1.03
C LYS A 24 22.68 -8.80 -0.94
N LYS A 25 23.28 -8.02 -1.83
CA LYS A 25 22.78 -6.69 -2.15
C LYS A 25 21.28 -6.89 -2.29
N GLU A 26 20.51 -6.31 -1.37
CA GLU A 26 19.07 -6.26 -1.54
C GLU A 26 18.86 -5.78 -2.97
N LYS A 27 18.21 -6.63 -3.78
CA LYS A 27 17.86 -6.24 -5.13
C LYS A 27 16.91 -5.08 -4.95
N LYS A 28 17.42 -3.87 -5.17
CA LYS A 28 16.60 -2.67 -5.22
C LYS A 28 15.47 -2.97 -6.21
N ILE A 29 14.24 -3.04 -5.70
CA ILE A 29 13.07 -3.16 -6.55
C ILE A 29 13.04 -1.90 -7.39
N GLU A 30 12.92 -2.04 -8.70
CA GLU A 30 12.79 -0.92 -9.62
C GLU A 30 11.35 -0.95 -10.14
N LEU A 31 10.64 0.17 -9.96
CA LEU A 31 9.29 0.32 -10.47
C LEU A 31 9.33 0.43 -11.99
N ILE A 32 8.55 -0.39 -12.68
CA ILE A 32 8.45 -0.34 -14.15
C ILE A 32 7.19 0.44 -14.51
N TYR A 33 7.38 1.57 -15.19
CA TYR A 33 6.30 2.39 -15.70
C TYR A 33 5.70 1.78 -16.98
N GLY A 34 4.40 1.96 -17.19
CA GLY A 34 3.69 1.39 -18.34
C GLY A 34 2.23 1.08 -18.04
N THR A 35 1.60 0.40 -19.00
CA THR A 35 0.21 -0.05 -18.90
C THR A 35 0.16 -1.50 -18.42
N TYR A 36 -0.55 -1.74 -17.33
CA TYR A 36 -0.84 -3.05 -16.79
C TYR A 36 -2.30 -3.40 -17.09
N THR A 37 -2.55 -4.58 -17.64
CA THR A 37 -3.88 -4.99 -18.12
C THR A 37 -4.40 -6.21 -17.36
N MET A 38 -5.71 -6.26 -17.11
CA MET A 38 -6.35 -7.42 -16.49
C MET A 38 -6.85 -8.39 -17.56
N ALA A 39 -6.46 -9.66 -17.42
CA ALA A 39 -6.76 -10.69 -18.41
C ALA A 39 -8.28 -10.85 -18.66
N GLY A 40 -8.68 -10.89 -19.93
CA GLY A 40 -10.07 -11.10 -20.32
C GLY A 40 -10.97 -9.86 -20.19
N THR A 41 -10.39 -8.68 -19.94
CA THR A 41 -11.11 -7.40 -19.82
C THR A 41 -10.35 -6.28 -20.52
N ASP A 42 -10.97 -5.09 -20.60
CA ASP A 42 -10.34 -3.84 -21.02
C ASP A 42 -9.89 -2.97 -19.83
N SER A 43 -9.89 -3.52 -18.61
CA SER A 43 -9.44 -2.84 -17.39
C SER A 43 -7.92 -2.66 -17.36
N GLN A 44 -7.47 -1.48 -16.95
CA GLN A 44 -6.05 -1.11 -16.98
C GLN A 44 -5.63 -0.32 -15.74
N ILE A 45 -4.35 -0.46 -15.36
CA ILE A 45 -3.64 0.44 -14.47
C ILE A 45 -2.48 1.03 -15.26
N VAL A 46 -2.44 2.36 -15.38
CA VAL A 46 -1.39 3.07 -16.10
C VAL A 46 -0.49 3.76 -15.09
N LEU A 47 0.76 3.32 -15.00
CA LEU A 47 1.81 3.98 -14.22
C LEU A 47 2.63 4.90 -15.12
N LYS A 48 2.63 6.20 -14.84
CA LYS A 48 3.39 7.20 -15.60
C LYS A 48 4.67 7.62 -14.88
N SER A 49 5.66 8.03 -15.65
CA SER A 49 7.00 8.41 -15.15
C SER A 49 7.04 9.66 -14.28
N ASP A 50 5.94 10.42 -14.20
CA ASP A 50 5.76 11.57 -13.31
C ASP A 50 5.13 11.19 -11.95
N ASN A 51 5.11 9.90 -11.62
CA ASN A 51 4.48 9.33 -10.41
C ASN A 51 2.98 9.58 -10.33
N THR A 52 2.31 9.56 -11.48
CA THR A 52 0.85 9.52 -11.55
C THR A 52 0.35 8.14 -11.98
N LEU A 53 -0.80 7.76 -11.43
CA LEU A 53 -1.49 6.51 -11.69
C LEU A 53 -2.91 6.80 -12.17
N VAL A 54 -3.38 6.02 -13.14
CA VAL A 54 -4.78 6.02 -13.58
C VAL A 54 -5.30 4.59 -13.61
N VAL A 55 -6.46 4.35 -13.01
CA VAL A 55 -7.21 3.10 -13.18
C VAL A 55 -8.29 3.34 -14.23
N ARG A 56 -8.38 2.49 -15.26
CA ARG A 56 -9.33 2.63 -16.38
C ARG A 56 -10.20 1.40 -16.49
N ASN A 57 -11.47 1.61 -16.86
CA ASN A 57 -12.45 0.55 -17.16
C ASN A 57 -12.52 -0.52 -16.07
N TYR A 58 -12.32 -0.14 -14.80
CA TYR A 58 -12.42 -1.01 -13.64
C TYR A 58 -13.44 -0.41 -12.68
N ASP A 59 -14.48 -1.18 -12.34
CA ASP A 59 -15.53 -0.69 -11.45
C ASP A 59 -15.05 -0.66 -10.00
N LEU A 60 -14.75 0.55 -9.54
CA LEU A 60 -14.23 0.82 -8.20
C LEU A 60 -15.32 1.19 -7.19
N SER A 61 -16.59 1.21 -7.62
CA SER A 61 -17.71 1.72 -6.82
C SER A 61 -17.81 1.04 -5.46
N LYS A 62 -17.67 -0.28 -5.44
CA LYS A 62 -17.74 -1.07 -4.20
C LYS A 62 -16.56 -0.75 -3.28
N LEU A 63 -15.33 -0.83 -3.79
CA LEU A 63 -14.11 -0.59 -3.02
C LEU A 63 -14.11 0.81 -2.40
N GLU A 64 -14.45 1.82 -3.19
CA GLU A 64 -14.50 3.22 -2.76
C GLU A 64 -15.62 3.47 -1.74
N LYS A 65 -16.79 2.85 -1.95
CA LYS A 65 -17.91 2.93 -1.00
C LYS A 65 -17.52 2.34 0.34
N GLU A 66 -17.00 1.12 0.35
CA GLU A 66 -16.58 0.45 1.59
C GLU A 66 -15.45 1.23 2.29
N ALA A 67 -14.47 1.75 1.54
CA ALA A 67 -13.38 2.55 2.09
C ALA A 67 -13.90 3.85 2.74
N TYR A 68 -14.78 4.57 2.06
CA TYR A 68 -15.34 5.83 2.57
C TYR A 68 -16.27 5.60 3.78
N GLU A 69 -17.12 4.58 3.73
CA GLU A 69 -17.98 4.18 4.86
C GLU A 69 -17.15 3.86 6.10
N ASN A 70 -16.12 3.02 5.94
CA ASN A 70 -15.26 2.62 7.05
C ASN A 70 -14.48 3.82 7.61
N PHE A 71 -14.01 4.73 6.74
CA PHE A 71 -13.37 5.97 7.17
C PHE A 71 -14.32 6.83 8.02
N MET A 72 -15.56 7.03 7.57
CA MET A 72 -16.54 7.85 8.29
C MET A 72 -16.91 7.26 9.65
N ILE A 73 -17.04 5.93 9.75
CA ILE A 73 -17.25 5.22 11.01
C ILE A 73 -16.04 5.40 11.94
N ALA A 74 -14.82 5.18 11.43
CA ALA A 74 -13.59 5.33 12.20
C ALA A 74 -13.44 6.77 12.75
N MET A 75 -13.67 7.78 11.91
CA MET A 75 -13.63 9.20 12.30
C MET A 75 -14.65 9.56 13.38
N ARG A 76 -15.86 8.98 13.32
CA ARG A 76 -16.86 9.21 14.37
C ARG A 76 -16.49 8.50 15.67
N ASN A 77 -15.93 7.30 15.59
CA ASN A 77 -15.44 6.56 16.76
C ASN A 77 -14.24 7.24 17.44
N ASP A 78 -13.31 7.81 16.66
CA ASP A 78 -12.14 8.55 17.18
C ASP A 78 -12.53 9.78 18.01
N ARG A 79 -13.67 10.39 17.69
CA ARG A 79 -14.24 11.53 18.45
C ARG A 79 -14.98 11.13 19.72
N ARG A 80 -15.13 9.82 19.99
CA ARG A 80 -15.82 9.30 21.18
C ARG A 80 -14.81 8.83 22.22
N GLU A 81 -15.26 8.75 23.46
CA GLU A 81 -14.46 8.19 24.55
C GLU A 81 -14.19 6.69 24.33
N GLU A 82 -13.04 6.24 24.82
CA GLU A 82 -12.63 4.85 24.72
C GLU A 82 -13.66 3.92 25.40
N GLY A 83 -14.18 2.95 24.64
CA GLY A 83 -15.24 2.04 25.11
C GLY A 83 -16.67 2.47 24.77
N ASN A 84 -16.87 3.69 24.27
CA ASN A 84 -18.17 4.17 23.77
C ASN A 84 -18.18 4.27 22.23
N LYS A 85 -18.01 3.14 21.56
CA LYS A 85 -18.05 3.09 20.08
C LYS A 85 -19.48 3.22 19.56
N LEU A 86 -19.62 3.52 18.27
CA LEU A 86 -20.88 3.48 17.54
C LEU A 86 -21.55 2.11 17.72
N THR A 87 -22.87 2.11 17.86
CA THR A 87 -23.67 0.88 17.77
C THR A 87 -23.82 0.45 16.31
N GLU A 88 -24.22 -0.81 16.08
CA GLU A 88 -24.50 -1.32 14.74
C GLU A 88 -25.56 -0.48 14.00
N GLU A 89 -26.58 0.01 14.71
CA GLU A 89 -27.62 0.88 14.15
C GLU A 89 -27.07 2.24 13.72
N GLU A 90 -26.16 2.82 14.51
CA GLU A 90 -25.50 4.09 14.17
C GLU A 90 -24.54 3.93 12.99
N GLU A 91 -23.82 2.80 12.91
CA GLU A 91 -22.98 2.46 11.76
C GLU A 91 -23.81 2.27 10.50
N GLN A 92 -24.94 1.56 10.57
CA GLN A 92 -25.81 1.35 9.43
C GLN A 92 -26.37 2.67 8.90
N LYS A 93 -26.77 3.58 9.80
CA LYS A 93 -27.21 4.92 9.40
C LYS A 93 -26.14 5.69 8.63
N ILE A 94 -24.86 5.58 9.02
CA ILE A 94 -23.75 6.20 8.28
C ILE A 94 -23.65 5.63 6.87
N ARG A 95 -23.76 4.30 6.73
CA ARG A 95 -23.68 3.62 5.43
C ARG A 95 -24.85 4.01 4.51
N ASP A 96 -26.05 4.13 5.08
CA ASP A 96 -27.25 4.51 4.33
C ASP A 96 -27.22 5.99 3.88
N ASP A 97 -26.63 6.88 4.68
CA ASP A 97 -26.52 8.32 4.39
C ASP A 97 -25.39 8.64 3.36
N ILE A 98 -24.47 7.70 3.12
CA ILE A 98 -23.35 7.89 2.18
C ILE A 98 -23.83 7.69 0.74
N ASN A 99 -23.81 8.77 -0.03
CA ASN A 99 -24.04 8.75 -1.47
C ASN A 99 -22.74 9.06 -2.22
N LEU A 100 -22.15 8.04 -2.85
CA LEU A 100 -21.00 8.20 -3.73
C LEU A 100 -21.46 8.34 -5.19
N GLU A 101 -21.84 9.55 -5.60
CA GLU A 101 -22.22 9.81 -7.00
C GLU A 101 -21.02 9.84 -7.96
N ARG A 102 -19.79 9.86 -7.44
CA ARG A 102 -18.56 9.94 -8.25
C ARG A 102 -17.53 8.93 -7.76
N GLN A 103 -16.94 8.21 -8.70
CA GLN A 103 -15.78 7.38 -8.42
C GLN A 103 -14.52 8.24 -8.27
N PHE A 104 -13.70 7.95 -7.27
CA PHE A 104 -12.56 8.77 -6.87
C PHE A 104 -11.23 8.30 -7.49
N LEU A 105 -11.14 7.08 -7.97
CA LEU A 105 -9.97 6.47 -8.60
C LEU A 105 -10.04 6.45 -10.13
N ASP A 106 -11.18 6.81 -10.73
CA ASP A 106 -11.35 7.00 -12.19
C ASP A 106 -10.75 8.35 -12.67
N ARG A 107 -9.67 8.79 -12.03
CA ARG A 107 -8.93 10.02 -12.35
C ARG A 107 -7.44 9.78 -12.16
N GLU A 108 -6.65 10.75 -12.59
CA GLU A 108 -5.22 10.72 -12.33
C GLU A 108 -4.98 11.02 -10.85
N ASN A 109 -4.30 10.10 -10.18
CA ASN A 109 -3.93 10.23 -8.78
C ASN A 109 -2.40 10.19 -8.65
N SER A 110 -1.86 11.04 -7.79
CA SER A 110 -0.46 10.93 -7.39
C SER A 110 -0.26 9.69 -6.54
N PHE A 111 0.88 9.04 -6.70
CA PHE A 111 1.25 7.90 -5.87
C PHE A 111 2.66 8.06 -5.29
N ASP A 112 2.84 7.48 -4.11
CA ASP A 112 4.16 7.19 -3.55
C ASP A 112 4.43 5.69 -3.66
N HIS A 113 5.69 5.29 -3.69
CA HIS A 113 6.05 3.86 -3.71
C HIS A 113 7.13 3.56 -2.68
N ALA A 114 6.95 2.44 -1.96
CA ALA A 114 7.92 1.90 -1.03
C ALA A 114 8.73 0.80 -1.72
N LEU A 115 9.98 1.12 -2.06
CA LEU A 115 10.88 0.26 -2.83
C LEU A 115 11.29 -1.03 -2.10
N GLU A 116 11.16 -1.11 -0.77
CA GLU A 116 11.52 -2.31 0.00
C GLU A 116 10.42 -3.38 -0.08
N ASP A 117 9.16 -2.95 -0.10
CA ASP A 117 7.99 -3.84 -0.03
C ASP A 117 7.26 -4.00 -1.36
N GLY A 118 7.66 -3.25 -2.40
CA GLY A 118 6.95 -3.23 -3.68
C GLY A 118 5.54 -2.64 -3.56
N LEU A 119 5.27 -1.83 -2.53
CA LEU A 119 3.96 -1.22 -2.32
C LEU A 119 3.87 0.12 -3.04
N ILE A 120 2.76 0.34 -3.72
CA ILE A 120 2.38 1.63 -4.31
C ILE A 120 1.21 2.17 -3.49
N GLY A 121 1.40 3.32 -2.85
CA GLY A 121 0.36 4.03 -2.11
C GLY A 121 -0.28 5.10 -2.99
N ILE A 122 -1.59 5.02 -3.20
CA ILE A 122 -2.36 6.03 -3.93
C ILE A 122 -3.04 6.95 -2.91
N TYR A 123 -2.87 8.25 -3.13
CA TYR A 123 -3.59 9.29 -2.40
C TYR A 123 -4.79 9.74 -3.20
N VAL A 124 -5.97 9.64 -2.61
CA VAL A 124 -7.22 10.00 -3.26
C VAL A 124 -7.96 11.02 -2.41
N PRO A 125 -7.96 12.32 -2.80
CA PRO A 125 -8.68 13.34 -2.06
C PRO A 125 -10.19 13.18 -2.22
N VAL A 126 -10.91 13.01 -1.11
CA VAL A 126 -12.35 12.84 -1.04
C VAL A 126 -12.95 13.84 -0.07
N GLU A 127 -13.67 14.85 -0.60
CA GLU A 127 -14.28 15.93 0.19
C GLU A 127 -13.30 16.60 1.17
N ASN A 128 -13.42 16.30 2.47
CA ASN A 128 -12.62 16.84 3.56
C ASN A 128 -11.62 15.82 4.14
N CYS A 129 -11.36 14.72 3.44
CA CYS A 129 -10.36 13.72 3.81
C CYS A 129 -9.55 13.22 2.61
N ASP A 130 -8.47 12.51 2.91
CA ASP A 130 -7.68 11.78 1.92
C ASP A 130 -7.87 10.28 2.18
N LEU A 131 -8.39 9.55 1.20
CA LEU A 131 -8.42 8.09 1.22
C LEU A 131 -7.09 7.56 0.70
N TYR A 132 -6.61 6.49 1.33
CA TYR A 132 -5.34 5.86 1.02
C TYR A 132 -5.58 4.44 0.53
N PHE A 133 -5.15 4.16 -0.70
CA PHE A 133 -5.24 2.83 -1.29
C PHE A 133 -3.83 2.28 -1.52
N TYR A 134 -3.71 0.96 -1.52
CA TYR A 134 -2.45 0.29 -1.78
C TYR A 134 -2.59 -0.70 -2.94
N LEU A 135 -1.56 -0.76 -3.76
CA LEU A 135 -1.36 -1.80 -4.76
C LEU A 135 -0.03 -2.46 -4.48
N GLN A 136 0.03 -3.75 -4.75
CA GLN A 136 1.24 -4.53 -4.60
C GLN A 136 1.87 -4.76 -5.97
N PHE A 137 3.05 -4.21 -6.19
CA PHE A 137 3.87 -4.43 -7.38
C PHE A 137 4.84 -5.58 -7.16
N TYR A 138 4.86 -6.50 -8.12
CA TYR A 138 5.79 -7.63 -8.16
C TYR A 138 6.73 -7.48 -9.37
N PRO A 139 7.99 -7.05 -9.15
CA PRO A 139 8.95 -6.84 -10.23
C PRO A 139 9.42 -8.15 -10.89
N SER A 140 9.22 -9.32 -10.24
CA SER A 140 9.63 -10.62 -10.80
C SER A 140 8.89 -10.95 -12.10
N ASP A 141 7.60 -10.60 -12.14
CA ASP A 141 6.68 -11.04 -13.19
C ASP A 141 5.97 -9.84 -13.86
N ASN A 142 6.39 -8.62 -13.52
CA ASN A 142 5.81 -7.35 -13.99
C ASN A 142 4.30 -7.30 -13.77
N THR A 143 3.87 -7.59 -12.54
CA THR A 143 2.45 -7.59 -12.16
C THR A 143 2.15 -6.58 -11.08
N ILE A 144 0.92 -6.08 -11.10
CA ILE A 144 0.31 -5.29 -10.03
C ILE A 144 -0.90 -6.08 -9.52
N VAL A 145 -0.98 -6.24 -8.21
CA VAL A 145 -2.17 -6.77 -7.53
C VAL A 145 -2.91 -5.60 -6.88
N PHE A 146 -4.20 -5.51 -7.20
CA PHE A 146 -5.09 -4.46 -6.71
C PHE A 146 -6.52 -4.99 -6.63
N ASP A 147 -7.18 -4.79 -5.48
CA ASP A 147 -8.55 -5.26 -5.23
C ASP A 147 -8.75 -6.75 -5.57
N ASP A 148 -7.82 -7.59 -5.11
CA ASP A 148 -7.75 -9.04 -5.41
C ASP A 148 -7.65 -9.41 -6.90
N LYS A 149 -7.37 -8.44 -7.78
CA LYS A 149 -7.15 -8.63 -9.21
C LYS A 149 -5.68 -8.49 -9.58
N ILE A 150 -5.29 -9.21 -10.63
CA ILE A 150 -3.93 -9.20 -11.18
C ILE A 150 -3.94 -8.45 -12.50
N PHE A 151 -3.07 -7.45 -12.60
CA PHE A 151 -2.79 -6.69 -13.80
C PHE A 151 -1.35 -6.97 -14.24
N THR A 152 -1.15 -7.30 -15.51
CA THR A 152 0.17 -7.66 -16.06
C THR A 152 0.62 -6.61 -17.06
N LEU A 153 1.90 -6.25 -17.01
CA LEU A 153 2.50 -5.27 -17.92
C LEU A 153 2.31 -5.70 -19.39
N GLU A 154 1.76 -4.78 -20.20
CA GLU A 154 1.62 -4.95 -21.63
C GLU A 154 3.00 -4.97 -22.30
N LYS A 155 3.27 -6.00 -23.11
CA LYS A 155 4.51 -6.07 -23.87
C LYS A 155 4.43 -5.09 -25.02
N SER A 156 5.30 -4.07 -25.00
CA SER A 156 5.52 -3.16 -26.14
C SER A 156 6.19 -3.87 -27.31
#